data_AF-A0A9Q4ZZ96-F1
#
_entry.id   AF-A0A9Q4ZZ96-F1
#
_cell.length_a   1.000
_cell.length_b   1.000
_cell.length_c   1.000
_cell.angle_alpha   90.00
_cell.angle_beta   90.00
_cell.angle_gamma   90.00
#
_symmetry.space_group_name_H-M   'P 1'
#
loop_
_entity.id
_entity.type
_entity.pdbx_description
1 polymer ?
#
loop_
_entity_poly.entity_id
_entity_poly.type
_entity_poly.pdbx_seq_one_letter_code
_entity_poly.pdbx_strand_id
1 'polypeptide(L)'
;MRIAGTAQLLAPPEVVYDNLQDGRVLAATIPGVQSLEQLADNHYKLSITAGVASIKGTYDGEVILSQQNRPESFVLTASGSGAPGTVKADVTVRLEECEGGGTLLSYDADAVVGGMVGGVGQRMITGVAKKMAGVFFKGIDGVIVDGIPVTDAPADVVEAAEIVAGASPAAPVASAARAVGASAVPARSGESVSAPALFASAAVGAALALTGVVVGGILARGGARR
;
A
#
# COMPACT_ATOMS: atom_id res chain seq x y z
N MET A 1 0.11 6.54 3.89
CA MET A 1 -0.33 5.65 4.98
C MET A 1 0.90 5.25 5.75
N ARG A 2 0.88 5.25 7.08
CA ARG A 2 2.11 4.98 7.84
C ARG A 2 2.25 3.53 8.25
N ILE A 3 3.47 3.00 8.09
CA ILE A 3 3.86 1.66 8.48
C ILE A 3 5.19 1.75 9.22
N ALA A 4 5.16 1.52 10.52
CA ALA A 4 6.35 1.49 11.35
C ALA A 4 6.58 0.10 11.95
N GLY A 5 7.85 -0.21 12.21
CA GLY A 5 8.27 -1.45 12.84
C GLY A 5 9.73 -1.40 13.26
N THR A 6 10.14 -2.48 13.93
CA THR A 6 11.52 -2.70 14.36
C THR A 6 11.94 -4.13 14.06
N ALA A 7 13.24 -4.33 13.91
CA ALA A 7 13.88 -5.64 13.77
C ALA A 7 15.19 -5.62 14.57
N GLN A 8 15.52 -6.74 15.20
CA GLN A 8 16.83 -6.94 15.82
C GLN A 8 17.67 -7.80 14.89
N LEU A 9 18.86 -7.30 14.56
CA LEU A 9 19.86 -8.00 13.75
C LEU A 9 21.05 -8.36 14.63
N LEU A 10 21.72 -9.46 14.29
CA LEU A 10 22.80 -10.02 15.12
C LEU A 10 24.13 -9.28 14.93
N ALA A 11 24.29 -8.59 13.80
CA ALA A 11 25.53 -7.92 13.44
C ALA A 11 25.59 -6.46 13.93
N PRO A 12 26.80 -5.88 14.08
CA PRO A 12 26.98 -4.47 14.43
C PRO A 12 26.37 -3.51 13.39
N PRO A 13 26.02 -2.27 13.78
CA PRO A 13 25.32 -1.32 12.89
C PRO A 13 26.06 -1.04 11.59
N GLU A 14 27.39 -0.96 11.61
CA GLU A 14 28.20 -0.71 10.42
C GLU A 14 28.07 -1.84 9.40
N VAL A 15 28.07 -3.09 9.87
CA VAL A 15 27.95 -4.28 9.02
C VAL A 15 26.56 -4.36 8.42
N VAL A 16 25.53 -4.12 9.24
CA VAL A 16 24.14 -4.09 8.76
C VAL A 16 23.95 -2.98 7.74
N TYR A 17 24.44 -1.77 8.02
CA TYR A 17 24.35 -0.63 7.12
C TYR A 17 24.95 -0.93 5.75
N ASP A 18 26.15 -1.54 5.72
CA ASP A 18 26.82 -1.89 4.47
C ASP A 18 26.05 -2.92 3.65
N ASN A 19 25.52 -3.95 4.30
CA ASN A 19 24.72 -4.98 3.64
C ASN A 19 23.38 -4.42 3.11
N LEU A 20 22.82 -3.40 3.75
CA LEU A 20 21.63 -2.69 3.26
C LEU A 20 21.92 -1.79 2.05
N GLN A 21 23.18 -1.51 1.74
CA GLN A 21 23.58 -0.75 0.54
C GLN A 21 24.08 -1.62 -0.61
N ASP A 22 24.46 -2.87 -0.33
CA ASP A 22 24.98 -3.78 -1.36
C ASP A 22 23.84 -4.36 -2.20
N GLY A 23 23.76 -3.96 -3.47
CA GLY A 23 22.77 -4.47 -4.43
C GLY A 23 22.76 -6.00 -4.56
N ARG A 24 23.89 -6.69 -4.36
CA ARG A 24 23.94 -8.16 -4.41
C ARG A 24 23.24 -8.78 -3.22
N VAL A 25 23.43 -8.20 -2.04
CA VAL A 25 22.77 -8.62 -0.80
C VAL A 25 21.28 -8.32 -0.87
N LEU A 26 20.90 -7.14 -1.37
CA LEU A 26 19.51 -6.78 -1.60
C LEU A 26 18.82 -7.77 -2.56
N ALA A 27 19.47 -8.11 -3.68
CA ALA A 27 18.93 -9.07 -4.65
C ALA A 27 18.75 -10.48 -4.04
N ALA A 28 19.62 -10.90 -3.12
CA ALA A 28 19.52 -12.20 -2.47
C ALA A 28 18.45 -12.26 -1.37
N THR A 29 18.05 -11.12 -0.81
CA THR A 29 17.22 -11.07 0.42
C THR A 29 15.82 -10.51 0.20
N ILE A 30 15.57 -9.76 -0.88
CA ILE A 30 14.23 -9.23 -1.19
C ILE A 30 13.30 -10.36 -1.67
N PRO A 31 12.19 -10.64 -0.96
CA PRO A 31 11.28 -11.71 -1.34
C PRO A 31 10.62 -11.45 -2.70
N GLY A 32 10.71 -12.43 -3.61
CA GLY A 32 10.06 -12.38 -4.92
C GLY A 32 10.73 -11.44 -5.93
N VAL A 33 11.94 -10.94 -5.66
CA VAL A 33 12.70 -10.19 -6.65
C VAL A 33 13.07 -11.08 -7.84
N GLN A 34 12.79 -10.58 -9.03
CA GLN A 34 13.10 -11.25 -10.31
C GLN A 34 14.32 -10.63 -10.96
N SER A 35 14.47 -9.32 -10.84
CA SER A 35 15.63 -8.59 -11.33
C SER A 35 15.90 -7.38 -10.43
N LEU A 36 17.18 -7.09 -10.22
CA LEU A 36 17.66 -5.86 -9.60
C LEU A 36 18.83 -5.35 -10.44
N GLU A 37 18.66 -4.18 -11.02
CA GLU A 37 19.65 -3.52 -11.88
C GLU A 37 20.04 -2.19 -11.23
N GLN A 38 21.34 -1.97 -11.06
CA GLN A 38 21.84 -0.68 -10.59
C GLN A 38 21.90 0.29 -11.77
N LEU A 39 21.11 1.36 -11.71
CA LEU A 39 21.07 2.41 -12.72
C LEU A 39 22.13 3.48 -12.47
N ALA A 40 22.33 3.82 -11.20
CA ALA A 40 23.35 4.76 -10.73
C ALA A 40 23.72 4.45 -9.26
N ASP A 41 24.63 5.24 -8.69
CA ASP A 41 24.90 5.16 -7.25
C ASP A 41 23.61 5.39 -6.47
N ASN A 42 23.29 4.46 -5.57
CA ASN A 42 22.08 4.49 -4.75
C ASN A 42 20.75 4.47 -5.53
N HIS A 43 20.75 4.14 -6.83
CA HIS A 43 19.55 4.07 -7.66
C HIS A 43 19.45 2.72 -8.35
N TYR A 44 18.36 2.02 -8.06
CA TYR A 44 18.12 0.68 -8.54
C TYR A 44 16.78 0.61 -9.26
N LYS A 45 16.75 -0.16 -10.34
CA LYS A 45 15.53 -0.63 -10.98
C LYS A 45 15.29 -2.06 -10.56
N LEU A 46 14.04 -2.40 -10.27
CA LEU A 46 13.66 -3.73 -9.82
C LEU A 46 12.38 -4.22 -10.48
N SER A 47 12.27 -5.54 -10.54
CA SER A 47 11.02 -6.24 -10.84
C SER A 47 10.78 -7.25 -9.73
N ILE A 48 9.62 -7.18 -9.08
CA ILE A 48 9.24 -8.05 -7.95
C ILE A 48 7.88 -8.67 -8.24
N THR A 49 7.76 -9.97 -8.02
CA THR A 49 6.48 -10.65 -7.99
C THR A 49 6.03 -10.85 -6.54
N ALA A 50 4.99 -10.12 -6.14
CA ALA A 50 4.32 -10.36 -4.87
C ALA A 50 3.38 -11.56 -5.01
N GLY A 51 3.61 -12.60 -4.20
CA GLY A 51 2.80 -13.82 -4.21
C GLY A 51 1.54 -13.79 -3.34
N VAL A 52 1.22 -12.66 -2.70
CA VAL A 52 0.27 -12.65 -1.58
C VAL A 52 -1.17 -12.36 -2.04
N ALA A 53 -1.98 -13.42 -2.14
CA ALA A 53 -3.44 -13.38 -2.24
C ALA A 53 -4.00 -12.23 -3.11
N SER A 54 -4.76 -11.30 -2.53
CA SER A 54 -5.44 -10.19 -3.21
C SER A 54 -4.51 -9.12 -3.79
N ILE A 55 -3.20 -9.21 -3.53
CA ILE A 55 -2.17 -8.30 -4.04
C ILE A 55 -1.20 -9.01 -4.99
N LYS A 56 -1.54 -10.23 -5.44
CA LYS A 56 -0.68 -11.02 -6.30
C LYS A 56 -0.44 -10.32 -7.63
N GLY A 57 0.82 -10.23 -8.03
CA GLY A 57 1.21 -9.71 -9.33
C GLY A 57 2.67 -9.31 -9.40
N THR A 58 3.11 -8.95 -10.60
CA THR A 58 4.44 -8.43 -10.87
C THR A 58 4.41 -6.91 -10.87
N TYR A 59 5.41 -6.32 -10.25
CA TYR A 59 5.58 -4.88 -10.09
C TYR A 59 6.98 -4.50 -10.58
N ASP A 60 7.02 -3.58 -11.52
CA ASP A 60 8.25 -2.95 -11.98
C ASP A 60 8.38 -1.58 -11.32
N GLY A 61 9.57 -1.27 -10.86
CA GLY A 61 9.79 -0.11 -10.01
C GLY A 61 11.24 0.32 -9.88
N GLU A 62 11.41 1.34 -9.07
CA GLU A 62 12.70 1.94 -8.77
C GLU A 62 12.82 2.21 -7.27
N VAL A 63 14.06 2.12 -6.79
CA VAL A 63 14.45 2.42 -5.41
C VAL A 63 15.61 3.40 -5.45
N ILE A 64 15.48 4.48 -4.67
CA ILE A 64 16.51 5.49 -4.50
C ILE A 64 16.87 5.57 -3.02
N LEU A 65 18.16 5.44 -2.69
CA LEU A 65 18.69 5.68 -1.35
C LEU A 65 19.21 7.12 -1.28
N SER A 66 18.85 7.82 -0.21
CA SER A 66 19.19 9.23 -0.01
C SER A 66 19.42 9.52 1.47
N GLN A 67 19.86 10.74 1.78
CA GLN A 67 20.08 11.19 3.17
C GLN A 67 20.95 10.22 3.98
N GLN A 68 22.05 9.78 3.35
CA GLN A 68 22.97 8.80 3.93
C GLN A 68 23.67 9.38 5.16
N ASN A 69 23.58 8.69 6.29
CA ASN A 69 24.31 8.98 7.52
C ASN A 69 24.85 7.66 8.10
N ARG A 70 25.97 7.18 7.59
CA ARG A 70 26.58 5.92 8.02
C ARG A 70 27.11 6.02 9.47
N PRO A 71 26.89 5.01 10.33
CA PRO A 71 26.06 3.81 10.15
C PRO A 71 24.61 3.98 10.64
N GLU A 72 24.22 5.17 11.08
CA GLU A 72 23.02 5.41 11.89
C GLU A 72 21.72 5.43 11.08
N SER A 73 21.68 5.96 9.86
CA SER A 73 20.41 6.14 9.15
C SER A 73 20.53 6.38 7.64
N PHE A 74 19.43 6.16 6.94
CA PHE A 74 19.22 6.57 5.55
C PHE A 74 17.72 6.65 5.21
N VAL A 75 17.39 7.26 4.07
CA VAL A 75 16.03 7.31 3.53
C VAL A 75 15.97 6.54 2.21
N LEU A 76 14.99 5.65 2.12
CA LEU A 76 14.69 4.87 0.93
C LEU A 76 13.38 5.36 0.32
N THR A 77 13.44 5.82 -0.92
CA THR A 77 12.25 6.15 -1.72
C THR A 77 12.02 5.03 -2.74
N ALA A 78 10.92 4.31 -2.61
CA ALA A 78 10.51 3.24 -3.51
C ALA A 78 9.29 3.66 -4.31
N SER A 79 9.25 3.29 -5.58
CA SER A 79 8.05 3.38 -6.40
C SER A 79 7.92 2.14 -7.28
N GLY A 80 6.69 1.69 -7.50
CA GLY A 80 6.43 0.52 -8.32
C GLY A 80 5.03 0.54 -8.90
N SER A 81 4.88 -0.08 -10.06
CA SER A 81 3.62 -0.22 -10.77
C SER A 81 3.49 -1.60 -11.38
N GLY A 82 2.28 -2.12 -11.38
CA GLY A 82 1.94 -3.41 -11.96
C GLY A 82 0.45 -3.51 -12.24
N ALA A 83 0.02 -4.63 -12.83
CA ALA A 83 -1.39 -4.87 -13.10
C ALA A 83 -2.33 -4.71 -11.87
N PRO A 84 -1.93 -5.12 -10.64
CA PRO A 84 -2.80 -4.94 -9.48
C PRO A 84 -2.87 -3.49 -8.96
N GLY A 85 -1.92 -2.62 -9.33
CA GLY A 85 -1.91 -1.21 -8.94
C GLY A 85 -0.52 -0.62 -8.77
N THR A 86 -0.44 0.48 -8.02
CA THR A 86 0.78 1.27 -7.84
C THR A 86 1.12 1.45 -6.37
N VAL A 87 2.40 1.53 -6.07
CA VAL A 87 2.92 1.84 -4.73
C VAL A 87 3.99 2.93 -4.86
N LYS A 88 3.96 3.90 -3.95
CA LYS A 88 5.08 4.80 -3.66
C LYS A 88 5.29 4.78 -2.16
N ALA A 89 6.53 4.76 -1.70
CA ALA A 89 6.83 4.79 -0.29
C ALA A 89 8.13 5.53 -0.02
N ASP A 90 8.12 6.38 1.00
CA ASP A 90 9.32 6.96 1.58
C ASP A 90 9.54 6.32 2.95
N VAL A 91 10.70 5.71 3.14
CA VAL A 91 11.05 4.92 4.33
C VAL A 91 12.27 5.54 4.99
N THR A 92 12.11 6.00 6.22
CA THR A 92 13.26 6.38 7.06
C THR A 92 13.72 5.16 7.83
N VAL A 93 14.98 4.79 7.68
CA VAL A 93 15.62 3.67 8.40
C VAL A 93 16.62 4.24 9.41
N ARG A 94 16.61 3.70 10.62
CA ARG A 94 17.57 4.02 11.68
C ARG A 94 18.13 2.74 12.29
N LEU A 95 19.40 2.77 12.65
CA LEU A 95 20.17 1.67 13.21
C LEU A 95 20.77 2.15 14.52
N GLU A 96 20.50 1.41 15.58
CA GLU A 96 21.01 1.67 16.92
C GLU A 96 21.69 0.41 17.45
N GLU A 97 22.80 0.56 18.17
CA GLU A 97 23.47 -0.58 18.80
C GLU A 97 22.64 -1.08 19.99
N CYS A 98 22.47 -2.40 20.10
CA CYS A 98 21.75 -3.02 21.22
C CYS A 98 22.66 -3.22 22.44
N GLU A 99 22.07 -3.13 23.64
CA GLU A 99 22.73 -3.61 24.86
C GLU A 99 22.98 -5.13 24.76
N GLY A 100 24.25 -5.52 24.68
CA GLY A 100 24.67 -6.91 24.47
C GLY A 100 25.16 -7.23 23.06
N GLY A 101 25.23 -6.23 22.17
CA GLY A 101 25.71 -6.35 20.80
C GLY A 101 24.58 -6.57 19.79
N GLY A 102 24.89 -6.40 18.51
CA GLY A 102 23.92 -6.42 17.43
C GLY A 102 23.27 -5.04 17.19
N THR A 103 22.24 -5.02 16.36
CA THR A 103 21.60 -3.78 15.89
C THR A 103 20.09 -3.82 16.06
N LEU A 104 19.53 -2.79 16.69
CA LEU A 104 18.11 -2.47 16.60
C LEU A 104 17.88 -1.60 15.37
N LEU A 105 17.27 -2.18 14.35
CA LEU A 105 16.79 -1.45 13.19
C LEU A 105 15.35 -1.00 13.43
N SER A 106 15.09 0.30 13.24
CA SER A 106 13.75 0.87 13.20
C SER A 106 13.46 1.47 11.83
N TYR A 107 12.21 1.36 11.39
CA TYR A 107 11.76 1.93 10.14
C TYR A 107 10.40 2.61 10.29
N ASP A 108 10.23 3.76 9.64
CA ASP A 108 8.95 4.46 9.48
C ASP A 108 8.75 4.75 7.99
N ALA A 109 7.73 4.13 7.40
CA ALA A 109 7.37 4.25 6.01
C ALA A 109 6.08 5.06 5.84
N ASP A 110 6.10 6.08 4.98
CA ASP A 110 4.88 6.69 4.45
C ASP A 110 4.62 6.19 3.02
N ALA A 111 3.59 5.35 2.89
CA ALA A 111 3.25 4.69 1.64
C ALA A 111 1.93 5.20 1.04
N VAL A 112 1.95 5.51 -0.25
CA VAL A 112 0.76 5.77 -1.06
C VAL A 112 0.52 4.56 -1.97
N VAL A 113 -0.63 3.93 -1.80
CA VAL A 113 -1.03 2.74 -2.55
C VAL A 113 -2.29 3.07 -3.36
N GLY A 114 -2.26 2.78 -4.66
CA GLY A 114 -3.33 3.08 -5.60
C GLY A 114 -3.72 1.88 -6.46
N GLY A 115 -4.87 1.98 -7.14
CA GLY A 115 -5.42 0.88 -7.94
C GLY A 115 -6.19 -0.15 -7.11
N MET A 116 -6.40 -1.34 -7.67
CA MET A 116 -7.18 -2.41 -7.04
C MET A 116 -6.55 -2.86 -5.72
N VAL A 117 -5.22 -2.93 -5.67
CA VAL A 117 -4.45 -3.27 -4.47
C VAL A 117 -4.71 -2.29 -3.31
N GLY A 118 -4.98 -1.02 -3.56
CA GLY A 118 -5.33 -0.05 -2.51
C GLY A 118 -6.68 -0.35 -1.84
N GLY A 119 -7.58 -1.03 -2.55
CA GLY A 119 -8.92 -1.39 -2.08
C GLY A 119 -8.98 -2.54 -1.08
N VAL A 120 -7.88 -3.30 -0.90
CA VAL A 120 -7.84 -4.44 0.03
C VAL A 120 -7.81 -4.04 1.51
N GLY A 121 -7.62 -2.74 1.78
CA GLY A 121 -7.63 -2.15 3.11
C GLY A 121 -6.26 -2.07 3.77
N GLN A 122 -6.05 -1.00 4.56
CA GLN A 122 -4.76 -0.68 5.19
C GLN A 122 -4.25 -1.79 6.11
N ARG A 123 -5.14 -2.44 6.89
CA ARG A 123 -4.74 -3.50 7.83
C ARG A 123 -4.07 -4.67 7.10
N MET A 124 -4.62 -5.08 5.96
CA MET A 124 -4.06 -6.18 5.17
C MET A 124 -2.71 -5.78 4.58
N ILE A 125 -2.61 -4.60 3.96
CA ILE A 125 -1.37 -4.07 3.38
C ILE A 125 -0.27 -4.00 4.44
N THR A 126 -0.56 -3.45 5.62
CA THR A 126 0.39 -3.38 6.74
C THR A 126 0.85 -4.75 7.19
N GLY A 127 -0.04 -5.74 7.26
CA GLY A 127 0.32 -7.12 7.62
C GLY A 127 1.29 -7.76 6.63
N VAL A 128 1.04 -7.58 5.33
CA VAL A 128 1.93 -8.10 4.29
C VAL A 128 3.27 -7.39 4.28
N ALA A 129 3.27 -6.05 4.39
CA ALA A 129 4.50 -5.26 4.44
C ALA A 129 5.40 -5.68 5.63
N LYS A 130 4.82 -5.85 6.82
CA LYS A 130 5.57 -6.32 8.00
C LYS A 130 6.10 -7.74 7.83
N LYS A 131 5.34 -8.63 7.20
CA LYS A 131 5.82 -9.99 6.89
C LYS A 131 7.01 -9.95 5.92
N MET A 132 6.91 -9.17 4.84
CA MET A 132 8.00 -9.03 3.87
C MET A 132 9.25 -8.42 4.49
N ALA A 133 9.10 -7.38 5.32
CA ALA A 133 10.20 -6.79 6.08
C ALA A 133 10.87 -7.83 7.00
N GLY A 134 10.07 -8.64 7.72
CA GLY A 134 10.61 -9.69 8.57
C GLY A 134 11.38 -10.79 7.82
N VAL A 135 10.95 -11.17 6.62
CA VAL A 135 11.70 -12.12 5.76
C VAL A 135 12.99 -11.47 5.27
N PHE A 136 12.93 -10.22 4.81
CA PHE A 136 14.08 -9.47 4.34
C PHE A 136 15.17 -9.36 5.41
N PHE A 137 14.84 -8.89 6.62
CA PHE A 137 15.85 -8.72 7.68
C PHE A 137 16.45 -10.05 8.15
N LYS A 138 15.65 -11.14 8.20
CA LYS A 138 16.19 -12.48 8.44
C LYS A 138 17.14 -12.93 7.33
N GLY A 139 16.84 -12.58 6.08
CA GLY A 139 17.74 -12.81 4.95
C GLY A 139 19.06 -12.07 5.11
N ILE A 140 19.03 -10.82 5.58
CA ILE A 140 20.24 -10.04 5.87
C ILE A 140 21.10 -10.73 6.94
N ASP A 141 20.52 -11.13 8.07
CA ASP A 141 21.25 -11.87 9.10
C ASP A 141 21.87 -13.16 8.52
N GLY A 142 21.11 -13.91 7.72
CA GLY A 142 21.61 -15.11 7.04
C GLY A 142 22.80 -14.82 6.13
N VAL A 143 22.72 -13.77 5.30
CA VAL A 143 23.82 -13.38 4.41
C VAL A 143 25.05 -12.92 5.19
N ILE A 144 24.87 -12.23 6.32
CA ILE A 144 26.00 -11.79 7.14
C ILE A 144 26.72 -12.99 7.78
N VAL A 145 25.98 -14.01 8.20
CA VAL A 145 26.55 -15.20 8.86
C VAL A 145 27.14 -16.18 7.84
N ASP A 146 26.40 -16.49 6.78
CA ASP A 146 26.69 -17.59 5.85
C ASP A 146 27.28 -17.11 4.51
N GLY A 147 27.31 -15.81 4.26
CA GLY A 147 27.66 -15.20 2.97
C GLY A 147 26.48 -15.17 2.00
N ILE A 148 26.66 -14.50 0.86
CA ILE A 148 25.61 -14.39 -0.17
C ILE A 148 25.36 -15.79 -0.76
N PRO A 149 24.13 -16.34 -0.66
CA PRO A 149 23.82 -17.62 -1.27
C PRO A 149 23.98 -17.50 -2.78
N VAL A 150 24.84 -18.36 -3.36
CA VAL A 150 24.97 -18.51 -4.81
C VAL A 150 23.79 -19.35 -5.28
N THR A 151 22.63 -18.72 -5.43
CA THR A 151 21.45 -19.38 -5.98
C THR A 151 21.36 -19.09 -7.48
N ASP A 152 21.66 -20.10 -8.30
CA ASP A 152 21.01 -20.27 -9.61
C ASP A 152 19.49 -20.43 -9.37
N ALA A 153 18.67 -19.62 -10.04
CA ALA A 153 17.23 -19.38 -9.83
C ALA A 153 16.29 -20.59 -9.49
N PRO A 154 15.03 -20.35 -9.05
CA PRO A 154 14.47 -19.24 -8.30
C PRO A 154 14.01 -19.66 -6.88
N ALA A 155 14.00 -18.69 -5.96
CA ALA A 155 13.49 -18.83 -4.60
C ALA A 155 12.00 -19.22 -4.57
N ASP A 156 11.68 -20.18 -3.71
CA ASP A 156 10.34 -20.69 -3.47
C ASP A 156 9.27 -19.59 -3.44
N VAL A 157 8.26 -19.79 -4.27
CA VAL A 157 6.97 -19.12 -4.17
C VAL A 157 6.46 -19.31 -2.74
N VAL A 158 6.45 -18.24 -1.94
CA VAL A 158 5.79 -18.24 -0.63
C VAL A 158 4.28 -18.37 -0.84
N GLU A 159 3.84 -19.62 -0.96
CA GLU A 159 2.48 -20.08 -0.78
C GLU A 159 2.16 -19.96 0.71
N ALA A 160 1.65 -18.79 1.12
CA ALA A 160 1.10 -18.63 2.45
C ALA A 160 -0.28 -19.30 2.47
N ALA A 161 -0.29 -20.54 2.97
CA ALA A 161 -1.43 -21.44 3.11
C ALA A 161 -2.68 -20.82 3.76
N GLU A 162 -3.80 -21.40 3.34
CA GLU A 162 -5.21 -21.10 3.61
C GLU A 162 -5.58 -20.84 5.08
N ILE A 163 -6.43 -19.83 5.30
CA ILE A 163 -7.31 -19.77 6.46
C ILE A 163 -8.71 -20.22 6.03
N VAL A 164 -8.99 -21.48 6.36
CA VAL A 164 -10.28 -22.14 6.16
C VAL A 164 -11.34 -21.41 6.98
N ALA A 165 -12.45 -21.09 6.31
CA ALA A 165 -13.62 -20.48 6.90
C ALA A 165 -14.22 -21.37 8.01
N GLY A 166 -14.38 -20.79 9.18
CA GLY A 166 -15.23 -21.30 10.26
C GLY A 166 -16.17 -20.20 10.73
N ALA A 167 -17.28 -20.01 10.01
CA ALA A 167 -18.46 -19.31 10.52
C ALA A 167 -19.13 -20.19 11.59
N SER A 168 -19.59 -19.68 12.74
CA SER A 168 -20.93 -19.09 12.97
C SER A 168 -21.32 -19.40 14.46
N PRO A 169 -22.41 -18.88 15.07
CA PRO A 169 -23.00 -17.54 15.09
C PRO A 169 -23.11 -16.97 16.53
N ALA A 170 -23.35 -15.65 16.63
CA ALA A 170 -23.76 -14.99 17.86
C ALA A 170 -25.29 -15.08 18.07
N ALA A 171 -25.71 -15.31 19.32
CA ALA A 171 -27.10 -15.27 19.80
C ALA A 171 -27.19 -14.31 21.02
N PRO A 172 -28.40 -13.85 21.40
CA PRO A 172 -28.68 -12.44 21.66
C PRO A 172 -28.73 -12.05 23.15
N VAL A 173 -28.67 -10.75 23.43
CA VAL A 173 -29.15 -10.21 24.72
C VAL A 173 -30.20 -9.12 24.48
N ALA A 174 -31.36 -9.37 25.04
CA ALA A 174 -32.53 -8.52 25.10
C ALA A 174 -32.27 -7.27 25.94
N SER A 175 -32.91 -6.15 25.57
CA SER A 175 -33.10 -5.01 26.47
C SER A 175 -34.59 -4.67 26.54
N ALA A 176 -35.06 -4.56 27.78
CA ALA A 176 -36.45 -4.53 28.19
C ALA A 176 -37.17 -3.21 27.91
N ALA A 177 -38.48 -3.33 27.76
CA ALA A 177 -39.46 -2.30 27.58
C ALA A 177 -39.69 -1.43 28.84
N ARG A 178 -40.20 -0.22 28.62
CA ARG A 178 -41.09 0.45 29.58
C ARG A 178 -42.21 1.17 28.83
N ALA A 179 -43.44 0.82 29.19
CA ALA A 179 -44.68 1.35 28.66
C ALA A 179 -45.26 2.44 29.58
N VAL A 180 -45.77 3.52 28.99
CA VAL A 180 -46.85 4.42 29.44
C VAL A 180 -47.30 5.12 28.14
N GLY A 181 -48.53 5.23 27.67
CA GLY A 181 -49.87 5.14 28.23
C GLY A 181 -50.73 6.18 27.46
N ALA A 182 -52.04 5.98 27.42
CA ALA A 182 -53.10 6.91 26.99
C ALA A 182 -53.55 6.92 25.51
N SER A 183 -54.73 6.29 25.37
CA SER A 183 -55.85 6.53 24.45
C SER A 183 -56.07 7.99 24.05
N ALA A 184 -56.44 8.23 22.78
CA ALA A 184 -57.70 8.91 22.42
C ALA A 184 -57.84 9.06 20.88
N VAL A 185 -58.93 8.54 20.34
CA VAL A 185 -59.53 8.98 19.07
C VAL A 185 -60.54 10.08 19.42
N PRO A 186 -60.67 11.13 18.60
CA PRO A 186 -61.99 11.35 18.03
C PRO A 186 -61.95 11.73 16.54
N ALA A 187 -63.08 11.44 15.91
CA ALA A 187 -63.41 11.73 14.54
C ALA A 187 -63.98 13.15 14.33
N ARG A 188 -63.93 13.59 13.07
CA ARG A 188 -64.98 14.25 12.27
C ARG A 188 -64.69 15.64 11.68
N SER A 189 -64.89 15.65 10.35
CA SER A 189 -65.46 16.69 9.46
C SER A 189 -64.74 18.03 9.28
N GLY A 190 -64.50 18.33 8.00
CA GLY A 190 -64.06 19.64 7.50
C GLY A 190 -63.79 19.58 6.01
N GLU A 191 -64.84 19.59 5.21
CA GLU A 191 -64.84 19.72 3.76
C GLU A 191 -64.34 21.12 3.34
N SER A 192 -63.50 21.24 2.31
CA SER A 192 -63.65 22.26 1.25
C SER A 192 -62.53 22.24 0.20
N VAL A 193 -62.94 21.87 -1.02
CA VAL A 193 -62.75 22.60 -2.29
C VAL A 193 -61.38 23.25 -2.57
N SER A 194 -60.64 22.70 -3.55
CA SER A 194 -60.49 23.27 -4.90
C SER A 194 -59.27 22.67 -5.61
N ALA A 195 -59.50 22.03 -6.76
CA ALA A 195 -58.47 21.81 -7.78
C ALA A 195 -58.26 23.12 -8.59
N PRO A 196 -57.46 23.16 -9.68
CA PRO A 196 -56.40 22.25 -10.15
C PRO A 196 -55.11 23.02 -10.54
N ALA A 197 -53.95 22.35 -10.70
CA ALA A 197 -52.96 22.73 -11.71
C ALA A 197 -51.80 21.72 -11.84
N LEU A 198 -51.81 21.02 -12.98
CA LEU A 198 -50.63 20.81 -13.85
C LEU A 198 -49.48 19.93 -13.33
N PHE A 199 -49.66 18.62 -13.54
CA PHE A 199 -48.56 17.73 -13.89
C PHE A 199 -48.10 18.00 -15.33
N ALA A 200 -46.90 18.57 -15.49
CA ALA A 200 -46.04 18.50 -16.67
C ALA A 200 -44.70 19.13 -16.23
N SER A 201 -43.55 18.47 -16.25
CA SER A 201 -42.93 17.97 -17.46
C SER A 201 -41.64 17.21 -17.10
N ALA A 202 -41.40 16.13 -17.84
CA ALA A 202 -40.13 15.44 -17.91
C ALA A 202 -39.13 16.19 -18.81
N ALA A 203 -37.86 15.86 -18.61
CA ALA A 203 -36.72 16.04 -19.53
C ALA A 203 -36.07 17.44 -19.62
N VAL A 204 -34.75 17.45 -19.43
CA VAL A 204 -33.69 17.91 -20.37
C VAL A 204 -32.48 18.34 -19.53
N GLY A 205 -31.53 17.41 -19.33
CA GLY A 205 -30.29 17.63 -18.58
C GLY A 205 -29.05 17.12 -19.34
N ALA A 206 -29.06 17.24 -20.66
CA ALA A 206 -27.96 16.78 -21.53
C ALA A 206 -27.69 17.81 -22.64
N ALA A 207 -27.03 18.93 -22.32
CA ALA A 207 -26.68 19.94 -23.33
C ALA A 207 -25.51 20.91 -22.98
N LEU A 208 -24.59 20.59 -22.07
CA LEU A 208 -23.51 21.54 -21.68
C LEU A 208 -22.10 20.93 -21.54
N ALA A 209 -21.69 20.02 -22.44
CA ALA A 209 -20.31 19.50 -22.42
C ALA A 209 -19.66 19.28 -23.80
N LEU A 210 -20.11 19.95 -24.87
CA LEU A 210 -19.50 19.82 -26.21
C LEU A 210 -18.98 21.13 -26.83
N THR A 211 -19.03 22.26 -26.12
CA THR A 211 -18.50 23.54 -26.61
C THR A 211 -17.02 23.78 -26.27
N GLY A 212 -16.42 23.02 -25.34
CA GLY A 212 -15.03 23.21 -24.90
C GLY A 212 -13.94 22.66 -25.84
N VAL A 213 -14.27 21.68 -26.68
CA VAL A 213 -13.26 20.94 -27.48
C VAL A 213 -12.94 21.66 -28.80
N VAL A 214 -13.83 22.51 -29.31
CA VAL A 214 -13.64 23.17 -30.63
C VAL A 214 -12.73 24.42 -30.53
N VAL A 215 -12.72 25.11 -29.39
CA VAL A 215 -11.92 26.35 -29.23
C VAL A 215 -10.44 26.06 -28.94
N GLY A 216 -10.11 24.96 -28.24
CA GLY A 216 -8.73 24.59 -27.92
C GLY A 216 -7.90 24.10 -29.12
N GLY A 217 -8.55 23.49 -30.12
CA GLY A 217 -7.87 22.93 -31.30
C GLY A 217 -7.36 23.98 -32.31
N ILE A 218 -7.91 25.19 -32.29
CA ILE A 218 -7.61 26.24 -33.29
C ILE A 218 -6.41 27.11 -32.85
N LEU A 219 -6.13 27.22 -31.54
CA LEU A 219 -5.01 28.01 -31.03
C LEU A 219 -3.65 27.28 -31.07
N ALA A 220 -3.64 25.94 -31.10
CA ALA A 220 -2.40 25.15 -31.13
C ALA A 220 -1.70 25.12 -32.51
N ARG A 221 -2.35 25.61 -33.58
CA ARG A 221 -1.81 25.56 -34.95
C ARG A 221 -1.18 26.87 -35.44
N GLY A 222 -1.21 27.94 -34.65
CA GLY A 222 -0.70 29.27 -35.04
C GLY A 222 0.74 29.61 -34.61
N GLY A 223 1.35 28.81 -33.72
CA GLY A 223 2.62 29.19 -33.06
C GLY A 223 3.92 28.83 -33.78
N ALA A 224 3.88 28.11 -34.90
CA ALA A 224 5.08 27.67 -35.62
C ALA A 224 5.28 28.48 -36.90
N ARG A 225 5.74 29.74 -36.75
CA ARG A 225 6.52 30.49 -37.74
C ARG A 225 6.81 31.90 -37.20
N ARG A 226 7.96 32.06 -36.54
CA ARG A 226 8.92 33.17 -36.73
C ARG A 226 10.14 32.93 -35.87
#